data_AF-A0A317MZ81-F1
#
_entry.id   AF-A0A317MZ81-F1
#
_cell.length_a   1.000
_cell.length_b   1.000
_cell.length_c   1.000
_cell.angle_alpha   90.00
_cell.angle_beta   90.00
_cell.angle_gamma   90.00
#
_symmetry.space_group_name_H-M   'P 1'
#
loop_
_entity.id
_entity.type
_entity.pdbx_description
1 polymer ?
#
loop_
_entity_poly.entity_id
_entity_poly.type
_entity_poly.pdbx_seq_one_letter_code
_entity_poly.pdbx_strand_id
1 'polypeptide(L)'
;MSPRKVSLWHRLLARLGLAGPSPAEVAVRPLAGAAPPAPAADPGFCAKRIIPAPAACQAARQQAGTLYAGDAALPALPLHGCDRAHCSCRYESVAERRCGERRSGVDRRAALRFELQKPDRRSGRDRRRNHSGWDGGTI
;
A
#
# COMPACT_ATOMS: atom_id res chain seq x y z
N MET A 1 -29.19 -38.55 -56.57
CA MET A 1 -28.26 -37.63 -55.87
C MET A 1 -27.02 -38.41 -55.46
N SER A 2 -25.82 -38.00 -55.87
CA SER A 2 -24.56 -38.73 -55.62
C SER A 2 -23.50 -37.80 -54.98
N PRO A 3 -22.88 -38.16 -53.85
CA PRO A 3 -21.96 -37.31 -53.11
C PRO A 3 -20.51 -37.67 -53.46
N ARG A 4 -19.91 -37.05 -54.50
CA ARG A 4 -18.50 -37.34 -54.87
C ARG A 4 -17.66 -36.13 -55.34
N LYS A 5 -17.99 -34.90 -54.93
CA LYS A 5 -17.29 -33.69 -55.44
C LYS A 5 -16.72 -32.72 -54.39
N VAL A 6 -16.54 -33.13 -53.13
CA VAL A 6 -15.97 -32.22 -52.10
C VAL A 6 -14.45 -32.45 -51.88
N SER A 7 -13.86 -33.49 -52.46
CA SER A 7 -12.49 -33.92 -52.11
C SER A 7 -11.34 -33.28 -52.91
N LEU A 8 -11.62 -32.44 -53.90
CA LEU A 8 -10.57 -31.83 -54.75
C LEU A 8 -10.15 -30.43 -54.31
N TRP A 9 -11.05 -29.66 -53.69
CA TRP A 9 -10.74 -28.29 -53.24
C TRP A 9 -9.83 -28.25 -52.02
N HIS A 10 -10.03 -29.15 -51.06
CA HIS A 10 -9.20 -29.18 -49.84
C HIS A 10 -7.74 -29.58 -50.09
N ARG A 11 -7.45 -30.35 -51.15
CA ARG A 11 -6.07 -30.76 -51.49
C ARG A 11 -5.28 -29.67 -52.21
N LEU A 12 -5.94 -28.69 -52.82
CA LEU A 12 -5.26 -27.61 -53.53
C LEU A 12 -4.72 -26.53 -52.57
N LEU A 13 -5.45 -26.22 -51.49
CA LEU A 13 -5.07 -25.17 -50.54
C LEU A 13 -3.84 -25.54 -49.67
N ALA A 14 -3.63 -26.82 -49.38
CA ALA A 14 -2.47 -27.27 -48.58
C ALA A 14 -1.12 -27.14 -49.32
N ARG A 15 -1.13 -27.05 -50.66
CA ARG A 15 0.08 -26.94 -51.49
C ARG A 15 0.61 -25.51 -51.65
N LEU A 16 -0.15 -24.49 -51.26
CA LEU A 16 0.21 -23.08 -51.44
C LEU A 16 0.94 -22.45 -50.23
N GLY A 17 1.25 -23.23 -49.18
CA GLY A 17 2.05 -22.74 -48.05
C GLY A 17 1.40 -21.62 -47.22
N LEU A 18 0.10 -21.37 -47.39
CA LEU A 18 -0.68 -20.34 -46.68
C LEU A 18 -1.26 -20.83 -45.34
N ALA A 19 -0.73 -21.91 -44.78
CA ALA A 19 -1.04 -22.31 -43.41
C ALA A 19 -0.28 -21.37 -42.46
N GLY A 20 -0.95 -20.29 -42.04
CA GLY A 20 -0.46 -19.45 -40.94
C GLY A 20 -0.21 -20.29 -39.69
N PRO A 21 0.77 -19.91 -38.85
CA PRO A 21 1.12 -20.70 -37.67
C PRO A 21 -0.09 -20.90 -36.75
N SER A 22 -0.21 -22.14 -36.25
CA SER A 22 -1.19 -22.57 -35.25
C SER A 22 -1.18 -21.64 -34.03
N PRO A 23 -2.34 -21.31 -33.42
CA PRO A 23 -2.43 -20.41 -32.27
C PRO A 23 -1.82 -20.97 -30.96
N ALA A 24 -1.15 -22.12 -31.00
CA ALA A 24 -0.67 -22.81 -29.80
C ALA A 24 0.75 -22.44 -29.35
N GLU A 25 1.53 -21.68 -30.12
CA GLU A 25 2.93 -21.35 -29.77
C GLU A 25 3.17 -19.85 -29.63
N VAL A 26 2.43 -19.21 -28.72
CA VAL A 26 2.96 -17.99 -28.07
C VAL A 26 3.56 -18.42 -26.74
N ALA A 27 4.81 -18.90 -26.80
CA ALA A 27 5.61 -19.10 -25.60
C ALA A 27 5.88 -17.72 -24.97
N VAL A 28 5.06 -17.33 -24.00
CA VAL A 28 5.34 -16.18 -23.14
C VAL A 28 6.58 -16.51 -22.32
N ARG A 29 7.73 -15.98 -22.74
CA ARG A 29 8.96 -16.04 -21.94
C ARG A 29 8.70 -15.28 -20.64
N PRO A 30 8.89 -15.89 -19.46
CA PRO A 30 8.83 -15.12 -18.23
C PRO A 30 10.02 -14.17 -18.21
N LEU A 31 9.76 -12.87 -18.22
CA LEU A 31 10.76 -11.86 -17.88
C LEU A 31 11.07 -12.04 -16.39
N ALA A 32 12.05 -12.89 -16.08
CA ALA A 32 12.72 -12.92 -14.79
C ALA A 32 13.60 -11.66 -14.67
N GLY A 33 12.97 -10.48 -14.65
CA GLY A 33 13.59 -9.27 -14.16
C GLY A 33 13.53 -9.34 -12.64
N ALA A 34 14.68 -9.52 -11.99
CA ALA A 34 14.79 -9.30 -10.56
C ALA A 34 14.22 -7.91 -10.25
N ALA A 35 13.16 -7.86 -9.44
CA ALA A 35 12.59 -6.60 -9.00
C ALA A 35 13.72 -5.74 -8.42
N PRO A 36 13.79 -4.44 -8.77
CA PRO A 36 14.79 -3.57 -8.18
C PRO A 36 14.70 -3.66 -6.65
N PRO A 37 15.83 -3.61 -5.92
CA PRO A 37 15.79 -3.62 -4.46
C PRO A 37 14.89 -2.48 -4.01
N ALA A 38 14.02 -2.77 -3.04
CA ALA A 38 13.14 -1.76 -2.48
C ALA A 38 13.99 -0.53 -2.08
N PRO A 39 13.57 0.70 -2.45
CA PRO A 39 14.34 1.87 -2.08
C PRO A 39 14.47 1.92 -0.54
N ALA A 40 15.63 2.38 -0.07
CA ALA A 40 15.85 2.57 1.36
C ALA A 40 14.71 3.41 1.95
N ALA A 41 14.17 2.97 3.09
CA ALA A 41 13.09 3.68 3.74
C ALA A 41 13.50 5.14 3.97
N ASP A 42 12.70 6.07 3.47
CA ASP A 42 12.93 7.50 3.69
C ASP A 42 12.80 7.75 5.22
N PRO A 43 13.83 8.34 5.87
CA PRO A 43 13.80 8.59 7.31
C PRO A 43 12.61 9.48 7.72
N GLY A 44 12.07 10.28 6.81
CA GLY A 44 10.89 11.11 7.06
C GLY A 44 9.60 10.34 7.28
N PHE A 45 9.53 9.06 6.90
CA PHE A 45 8.33 8.23 7.02
C PHE A 45 8.48 7.06 8.00
N CYS A 46 9.50 7.08 8.87
CA CYS A 46 9.68 6.04 9.87
C CYS A 46 8.82 6.31 11.12
N ALA A 47 8.08 5.29 11.57
CA ALA A 47 7.46 5.32 12.90
C ALA A 47 8.49 4.89 13.94
N LYS A 48 8.37 5.35 15.18
CA LYS A 48 9.16 4.82 16.30
C LYS A 48 8.25 4.24 17.36
N ARG A 49 8.74 3.23 18.08
CA ARG A 49 8.08 2.63 19.25
C ARG A 49 9.02 2.60 20.44
N ILE A 50 8.45 2.55 21.62
CA ILE A 50 9.20 2.33 22.85
C ILE A 50 9.36 0.83 23.05
N ILE A 51 10.59 0.38 23.27
CA ILE A 51 10.92 -0.98 23.66
C ILE A 51 11.14 -0.99 25.18
N PRO A 52 10.21 -1.62 25.93
CA PRO A 52 10.38 -1.80 27.37
C PRO A 52 11.59 -2.70 27.64
N ALA A 53 12.42 -2.32 28.61
CA ALA A 53 13.44 -3.21 29.16
C ALA A 53 12.79 -4.39 29.93
N PRO A 54 13.54 -5.46 30.23
CA PRO A 54 13.02 -6.59 31.03
C PRO A 54 12.44 -6.13 32.38
N ALA A 55 13.06 -5.13 33.01
CA ALA A 55 12.60 -4.50 34.25
C ALA A 55 11.86 -3.17 33.99
N ALA A 56 11.10 -3.06 32.91
CA ALA A 56 10.39 -1.82 32.56
C ALA A 56 9.32 -1.42 33.58
N CYS A 57 9.18 -0.11 33.78
CA CYS A 57 8.09 0.51 34.54
C CYS A 57 6.73 0.25 33.89
N GLN A 58 5.66 0.41 34.67
CA GLN A 58 4.29 0.22 34.18
C GLN A 58 3.95 1.17 33.02
N ALA A 59 4.40 2.42 33.10
CA ALA A 59 4.21 3.40 32.03
C ALA A 59 4.78 2.93 30.68
N ALA A 60 5.98 2.34 30.67
CA ALA A 60 6.57 1.83 29.44
C ALA A 60 5.86 0.59 28.89
N ARG A 61 5.34 -0.28 29.78
CA ARG A 61 4.54 -1.45 29.39
C ARG A 61 3.21 -1.03 28.75
N GLN A 62 2.59 0.05 29.22
CA GLN A 62 1.36 0.59 28.64
C GLN A 62 1.55 1.18 27.25
N GLN A 63 2.77 1.58 26.88
CA GLN A 63 3.08 2.04 25.52
C GLN A 63 3.35 0.90 24.53
N ALA A 64 3.24 -0.36 24.95
CA ALA A 64 3.46 -1.51 24.08
C ALA A 64 2.46 -1.50 22.91
N GLY A 65 3.00 -1.58 21.68
CA GLY A 65 2.19 -1.56 20.45
C GLY A 65 1.90 -0.16 19.91
N THR A 66 2.15 0.91 20.67
CA THR A 66 1.99 2.28 20.19
C THR A 66 3.11 2.65 19.20
N LEU A 67 2.71 3.17 18.05
CA LEU A 67 3.62 3.71 17.02
C LEU A 67 3.48 5.23 16.98
N TYR A 68 4.59 5.93 17.11
CA TYR A 68 4.64 7.39 17.01
C TYR A 68 5.13 7.79 15.62
N ALA A 69 4.37 8.65 14.95
CA ALA A 69 4.73 9.20 13.65
C ALA A 69 5.69 10.38 13.84
N GLY A 70 6.97 10.18 13.53
CA GLY A 70 8.01 11.20 13.61
C GLY A 70 8.40 11.58 15.04
N ASP A 71 9.46 12.37 15.17
CA ASP A 71 10.13 12.66 16.45
C ASP A 71 9.35 13.57 17.38
N ALA A 72 8.53 14.47 16.85
CA ALA A 72 7.75 15.41 17.66
C ALA A 72 6.65 14.73 18.50
N ALA A 73 6.16 13.56 18.05
CA ALA A 73 5.13 12.81 18.75
C ALA A 73 5.70 11.86 19.83
N LEU A 74 7.03 11.69 19.90
CA LEU A 74 7.64 10.76 20.85
C LEU A 74 7.65 11.36 22.25
N PRO A 75 7.10 10.66 23.26
CA PRO A 75 7.27 11.07 24.64
C PRO A 75 8.73 10.88 25.05
N ALA A 76 9.29 11.82 25.81
CA ALA A 76 10.65 11.71 26.32
C ALA A 76 10.79 10.49 27.25
N LEU A 77 11.92 9.79 27.13
CA LEU A 77 12.33 8.77 28.09
C LEU A 77 13.25 9.39 29.15
N PRO A 78 13.06 9.08 30.44
CA PRO A 78 12.03 8.19 31.01
C PRO A 78 10.62 8.80 30.95
N LEU A 79 9.61 7.94 30.75
CA LEU A 79 8.22 8.36 30.67
C LEU A 79 7.75 9.02 31.98
N HIS A 80 6.79 9.93 31.86
CA HIS A 80 6.11 10.48 33.03
C HIS A 80 5.51 9.36 33.89
N GLY A 81 5.82 9.36 35.19
CA GLY A 81 5.41 8.29 36.11
C GLY A 81 6.32 7.05 36.09
N CYS A 82 7.53 7.13 35.54
CA CYS A 82 8.53 6.08 35.71
C CYS A 82 8.99 6.01 37.18
N ASP A 83 8.82 4.85 37.79
CA ASP A 83 9.15 4.53 39.18
C ASP A 83 10.57 3.94 39.36
N ARG A 84 11.34 3.84 38.27
CA ARG A 84 12.68 3.22 38.27
C ARG A 84 13.76 4.27 38.51
N ALA A 85 14.67 3.98 39.45
CA ALA A 85 15.89 4.78 39.65
C ALA A 85 16.79 4.81 38.39
N HIS A 86 16.85 3.69 37.65
CA HIS A 86 17.56 3.59 36.38
C HIS A 86 16.65 2.97 35.32
N CYS A 87 16.13 3.81 34.42
CA CYS A 87 15.30 3.36 33.30
C CYS A 87 16.17 2.98 32.10
N SER A 88 15.98 1.77 31.57
CA SER A 88 16.71 1.23 30.41
C SER A 88 15.83 1.00 29.18
N CYS A 89 14.65 1.64 29.14
CA CYS A 89 13.79 1.62 27.96
C CYS A 89 14.46 2.38 26.80
N ARG A 90 14.20 1.96 25.56
CA ARG A 90 14.80 2.58 24.37
C ARG A 90 13.77 2.76 23.27
N TYR A 91 14.10 3.56 22.27
CA TYR A 91 13.30 3.65 21.05
C TYR A 91 13.80 2.67 19.99
N GLU A 92 12.88 2.17 19.18
CA GLU A 92 13.18 1.42 17.97
C GLU A 92 12.41 2.05 16.81
N SER A 93 13.10 2.28 15.69
CA SER A 93 12.49 2.71 14.44
C SER A 93 11.87 1.53 13.72
N VAL A 94 10.58 1.62 13.44
CA VAL A 94 9.85 0.70 12.57
C VAL A 94 9.84 1.31 11.17
N ALA A 95 10.52 0.65 10.24
CA ALA A 95 10.54 1.05 8.84
C ALA A 95 9.12 0.96 8.26
N GLU A 96 8.62 2.06 7.75
CA GLU A 96 7.38 2.07 6.98
C GLU A 96 7.68 1.49 5.60
N ARG A 97 6.72 0.75 5.04
CA ARG A 97 6.85 0.18 3.69
C ARG A 97 6.77 1.25 2.59
N ARG A 98 6.31 2.44 2.97
CA ARG A 98 6.20 3.60 2.09
C ARG A 98 7.54 4.28 2.02
N CYS A 99 7.94 4.59 0.79
CA CYS A 99 9.21 5.26 0.50
C CYS A 99 8.99 6.76 0.21
N GLY A 100 7.82 7.30 0.53
CA GLY A 100 7.45 8.69 0.23
C GLY A 100 5.94 8.96 0.32
N GLU A 101 5.58 10.24 0.27
CA GLU A 101 4.19 10.69 0.19
C GLU A 101 3.57 10.26 -1.15
N ARG A 102 2.41 9.59 -1.11
CA ARG A 102 1.73 9.10 -2.33
C ARG A 102 1.00 10.19 -3.11
N ARG A 103 0.69 11.30 -2.45
CA ARG A 103 -0.14 12.38 -3.00
C ARG A 103 0.48 13.70 -2.56
N SER A 104 1.49 14.13 -3.30
CA SER A 104 2.06 15.46 -3.12
C SER A 104 1.22 16.50 -3.87
N GLY A 105 1.18 17.73 -3.32
CA GLY A 105 0.58 18.89 -3.98
C GLY A 105 -0.91 19.13 -3.69
N VAL A 106 -1.42 20.22 -4.28
CA VAL A 106 -2.83 20.63 -4.16
C VAL A 106 -3.71 19.65 -4.94
N ASP A 107 -4.85 19.25 -4.36
CA ASP A 107 -5.81 18.36 -5.05
C ASP A 107 -6.14 18.95 -6.44
N ARG A 108 -5.79 18.21 -7.50
CA ARG A 108 -6.05 18.62 -8.90
C ARG A 108 -7.53 18.91 -9.16
N ARG A 109 -8.43 18.41 -8.32
CA ARG A 109 -9.86 18.70 -8.37
C ARG A 109 -10.20 20.16 -8.03
N ALA A 110 -9.34 20.84 -7.27
CA ALA A 110 -9.44 22.28 -7.05
C ALA A 110 -9.19 23.07 -8.34
N ALA A 111 -8.26 22.61 -9.19
CA ALA A 111 -7.92 23.26 -10.46
C ALA A 111 -8.94 22.98 -11.58
N LEU A 112 -9.60 21.81 -11.57
CA LEU A 112 -10.54 21.37 -12.62
C LEU A 112 -12.01 21.70 -12.31
N ARG A 113 -12.29 22.53 -11.30
CA ARG A 113 -13.67 22.91 -10.98
C ARG A 113 -14.15 23.99 -11.95
N PHE A 114 -14.74 23.57 -13.07
CA PHE A 114 -15.29 24.46 -14.10
C PHE A 114 -16.42 25.38 -13.58
N GLU A 115 -17.06 25.03 -12.47
CA GLU A 115 -18.12 25.82 -11.84
C GLU A 115 -17.54 26.64 -10.67
N LEU A 116 -16.78 27.69 -10.97
CA LEU A 116 -16.12 28.54 -9.95
C LEU A 116 -17.12 29.15 -8.96
N GLN A 117 -18.34 29.44 -9.43
CA GLN A 117 -19.44 29.99 -8.64
C GLN A 117 -20.23 28.95 -7.82
N LYS A 118 -19.98 27.64 -8.00
CA LYS A 118 -20.68 26.61 -7.24
C LYS A 118 -19.82 26.09 -6.09
N PRO A 119 -20.28 26.25 -4.82
CA PRO A 119 -19.55 25.78 -3.66
C PRO A 119 -19.40 24.25 -3.68
N ASP A 120 -18.45 23.71 -2.91
CA ASP A 120 -18.21 22.27 -2.85
C ASP A 120 -19.52 21.49 -2.58
N ARG A 121 -19.78 20.47 -3.40
CA ARG A 121 -20.98 19.62 -3.24
C ARG A 121 -20.84 18.71 -2.01
N ARG A 122 -19.62 18.56 -1.49
CA ARG A 122 -19.38 17.96 -0.17
C ARG A 122 -19.71 18.98 0.91
N SER A 123 -20.97 19.01 1.34
CA SER A 123 -21.46 19.89 2.40
C SER A 123 -20.98 19.53 3.81
N GLY A 124 -20.10 18.52 3.96
CA GLY A 124 -19.70 17.96 5.26
C GLY A 124 -20.86 17.33 6.05
N ARG A 125 -22.06 17.27 5.45
CA ARG A 125 -23.27 16.66 6.01
C ARG A 125 -23.38 15.20 5.58
N ASP A 126 -22.24 14.49 5.65
CA ASP A 126 -22.18 13.06 5.39
C ASP A 126 -23.06 12.33 6.40
N ARG A 127 -23.80 11.31 5.94
CA ARG A 127 -24.69 10.48 6.77
C ARG A 127 -23.91 9.69 7.83
N ARG A 128 -22.58 9.59 7.71
CA ARG A 128 -21.69 8.90 8.65
C ARG A 128 -21.53 9.58 10.01
N ARG A 129 -22.14 10.76 10.25
CA ARG A 129 -22.12 11.45 11.55
C ARG A 129 -22.63 10.61 12.73
N ASN A 130 -23.27 9.47 12.47
CA ASN A 130 -23.85 8.61 13.50
C ASN A 130 -23.26 7.20 13.59
N HIS A 131 -22.07 6.96 13.04
CA HIS A 131 -21.32 5.75 13.39
C HIS A 131 -20.02 6.17 14.10
N SER A 132 -20.02 6.07 15.43
CA SER A 132 -18.82 5.93 16.24
C SER A 132 -18.26 4.49 16.07
N GLY A 133 -18.27 3.99 14.82
CA GLY A 133 -17.86 2.63 14.48
C GLY A 133 -16.35 2.49 14.28
N TRP A 134 -15.60 3.54 14.61
CA TRP A 134 -14.13 3.56 14.63
C TRP A 134 -13.62 3.86 16.04
N ASP A 135 -14.43 3.59 17.07
CA ASP A 135 -13.98 3.59 18.45
C ASP A 135 -13.15 2.33 18.64
N GLY A 136 -11.87 2.54 18.94
CA GLY A 136 -10.83 1.52 18.93
C GLY A 136 -11.11 0.35 19.87
N GLY A 137 -11.05 -0.86 19.30
CA GLY A 137 -10.88 -2.10 20.05
C GLY A 137 -9.47 -2.19 20.62
N THR A 138 -9.35 -1.80 21.89
CA THR A 138 -8.39 -2.27 22.91
C THR A 138 -9.29 -2.49 24.13
N ILE A 139 -9.43 -3.64 24.78
CA ILE A 139 -8.60 -4.82 25.05
C ILE A 139 -9.54 -6.03 25.21
#